data_AF-A0A518ENE0-F1
#
_entry.id   AF-A0A518ENE0-F1
#
_cell.length_a   1.000
_cell.length_b   1.000
_cell.length_c   1.000
_cell.angle_alpha   90.00
_cell.angle_beta   90.00
_cell.angle_gamma   90.00
#
_symmetry.space_group_name_H-M   'P 1'
#
loop_
_entity.id
_entity.type
_entity.pdbx_description
1 polymer ?
#
loop_
_entity_poly.entity_id
_entity_poly.type
_entity_poly.pdbx_seq_one_letter_code
_entity_poly.pdbx_strand_id
1 'polypeptide(L)'
;MLFLASALALASVHSVPVDLSQASLAPTTLRRAAAGRGTLVARGLPSSGVPISTGTVAAPGSGCSPLLNGGFEFDLPGWTPFASPGGSPEGQVLVENGAAVLEEGASFLTSLSQSICLTDDARFLRFDLVGTEFDLSASLIPDAFEASLLDASFQSVVPTWGPGATSYFNVQEDGTQLPGSTVTVAGNTVSLDLTGVPRFTDLLLTFDLIGADTDTLGRVRIDNVYVDSGDPGVSYCEGLNCPCGNDSPGTGCLNTLGTGGLLASSGSASVAADDLVLSVSGITPTFALLIVGAAETCVQVGDGRLALSPGIGQPGVMRILVSNAQPNGDLTIGPGLLGVIDQVTGTPGFIASGSTWYFQVAYRDAPVSPCGQLFNFTNGLRVTFAN
;
A
#
# COMPACT_ATOMS: atom_id res chain seq x y z
N MET A 1 -42.57 53.23 -19.48
CA MET A 1 -41.27 53.40 -18.78
C MET A 1 -40.68 52.02 -18.58
N LEU A 2 -39.47 51.66 -18.96
CA LEU A 2 -38.55 52.07 -20.02
C LEU A 2 -37.52 50.91 -19.98
N PHE A 3 -37.41 50.13 -21.05
CA PHE A 3 -36.32 49.14 -21.20
C PHE A 3 -34.98 49.89 -21.22
N LEU A 4 -33.95 49.37 -20.55
CA LEU A 4 -32.56 49.64 -20.93
C LEU A 4 -31.75 48.35 -20.90
N ALA A 5 -31.39 47.90 -22.10
CA ALA A 5 -30.33 46.95 -22.37
C ALA A 5 -29.00 47.70 -22.37
N SER A 6 -27.95 47.11 -21.78
CA SER A 6 -26.57 47.53 -22.01
C SER A 6 -25.78 46.37 -22.60
N ALA A 7 -25.32 46.61 -23.83
CA ALA A 7 -24.35 45.80 -24.55
C ALA A 7 -22.94 46.05 -23.98
N LEU A 8 -22.14 44.99 -23.83
CA LEU A 8 -20.69 45.09 -23.74
C LEU A 8 -20.05 44.23 -24.83
N ALA A 9 -19.04 44.82 -25.46
CA ALA A 9 -18.46 44.42 -26.73
C ALA A 9 -17.51 43.22 -26.62
N LEU A 10 -17.55 42.34 -27.63
CA LEU A 10 -16.48 41.39 -27.93
C LEU A 10 -15.25 42.15 -28.45
N ALA A 11 -14.14 42.06 -27.71
CA ALA A 11 -12.82 42.38 -28.25
C ALA A 11 -12.14 41.08 -28.71
N SER A 12 -11.85 41.02 -30.02
CA SER A 12 -11.09 39.96 -30.68
C SER A 12 -9.60 40.12 -30.34
N VAL A 13 -9.00 39.12 -29.70
CA VAL A 13 -7.55 39.06 -29.45
C VAL A 13 -6.90 38.26 -30.59
N HIS A 14 -6.03 38.93 -31.34
CA HIS A 14 -5.14 38.33 -32.34
C HIS A 14 -4.16 37.36 -31.65
N SER A 15 -4.20 36.10 -32.07
CA SER A 15 -3.19 35.09 -31.75
C SER A 15 -1.92 35.32 -32.59
N VAL A 16 -0.79 35.60 -31.94
CA VAL A 16 0.55 35.56 -32.55
C VAL A 16 1.08 34.13 -32.42
N PRO A 17 1.44 33.44 -33.52
CA PRO A 17 2.07 32.12 -33.41
C PRO A 17 3.54 32.29 -33.01
N VAL A 18 3.96 31.61 -31.94
CA VAL A 18 5.37 31.46 -31.56
C VAL A 18 5.93 30.25 -32.30
N ASP A 19 6.95 30.49 -33.14
CA ASP A 19 7.70 29.47 -33.87
C ASP A 19 8.73 28.81 -32.94
N LEU A 20 8.54 27.51 -32.66
CA LEU A 20 9.38 26.70 -31.77
C LEU A 20 10.51 25.94 -32.51
N SER A 21 10.91 26.37 -33.71
CA SER A 21 11.85 25.59 -34.53
C SER A 21 13.35 25.74 -34.21
N GLN A 22 13.77 26.41 -33.14
CA GLN A 22 15.22 26.55 -32.82
C GLN A 22 15.57 26.34 -31.35
N ALA A 23 15.62 25.07 -30.93
CA ALA A 23 16.43 24.64 -29.79
C ALA A 23 16.97 23.21 -30.02
N SER A 24 17.97 23.10 -30.89
CA SER A 24 18.76 21.87 -31.06
C SER A 24 20.06 22.02 -30.30
N LEU A 25 20.18 21.33 -29.16
CA LEU A 25 21.44 21.18 -28.44
C LEU A 25 22.00 19.78 -28.74
N ALA A 26 23.17 19.75 -29.39
CA ALA A 26 23.88 18.54 -29.75
C ALA A 26 24.52 17.85 -28.52
N PRO A 27 24.58 16.51 -28.48
CA PRO A 27 25.15 15.78 -27.35
C PRO A 27 26.68 15.79 -27.37
N THR A 28 27.27 16.16 -26.24
CA THR A 28 28.72 16.12 -26.02
C THR A 28 29.16 14.69 -25.72
N THR A 29 30.19 14.22 -26.42
CA THR A 29 30.73 12.86 -26.37
C THR A 29 31.59 12.63 -25.13
N LEU A 30 31.18 11.72 -24.23
CA LEU A 30 32.03 11.19 -23.17
C LEU A 30 32.88 10.02 -23.70
N ARG A 31 34.21 10.21 -23.71
CA ARG A 31 35.20 9.17 -24.07
C ARG A 31 35.37 8.17 -22.91
N ARG A 32 35.07 6.89 -23.18
CA ARG A 32 35.42 5.75 -22.32
C ARG A 32 36.95 5.55 -22.25
N ALA A 33 37.48 5.43 -21.03
CA ALA A 33 38.82 4.90 -20.78
C ALA A 33 38.80 3.36 -20.87
N ALA A 34 39.75 2.80 -21.61
CA ALA A 34 39.90 1.36 -21.81
C ALA A 34 40.66 0.72 -20.63
N ALA A 35 40.07 -0.29 -20.00
CA ALA A 35 40.74 -1.15 -19.02
C ALA A 35 41.52 -2.26 -19.75
N GLY A 36 42.81 -2.39 -19.43
CA GLY A 36 43.73 -3.34 -20.01
C GLY A 36 43.45 -4.79 -19.61
N ARG A 37 43.61 -5.71 -20.57
CA ARG A 37 43.59 -7.16 -20.38
C ARG A 37 44.89 -7.62 -19.71
N GLY A 38 44.81 -8.03 -18.45
CA GLY A 38 45.86 -8.77 -17.75
C GLY A 38 45.52 -10.25 -17.70
N THR A 39 46.27 -11.07 -18.45
CA THR A 39 46.22 -12.54 -18.41
C THR A 39 46.92 -13.03 -17.14
N LEU A 40 46.19 -13.69 -16.24
CA LEU A 40 46.76 -14.39 -15.09
C LEU A 40 46.67 -15.90 -15.30
N VAL A 41 47.86 -16.51 -15.41
CA VAL A 41 48.10 -17.95 -15.42
C VAL A 41 48.48 -18.38 -14.00
N ALA A 42 47.76 -19.35 -13.43
CA ALA A 42 48.22 -20.14 -12.27
C ALA A 42 47.63 -21.55 -12.40
N ARG A 43 48.41 -22.53 -12.90
CA ARG A 43 49.17 -23.55 -12.13
C ARG A 43 48.33 -24.25 -11.06
N GLY A 44 47.98 -25.51 -11.35
CA GLY A 44 47.31 -26.41 -10.41
C GLY A 44 48.25 -27.02 -9.36
N LEU A 45 47.63 -27.55 -8.31
CA LEU A 45 48.05 -28.62 -7.36
C LEU A 45 46.96 -28.74 -6.25
N PRO A 46 46.93 -29.80 -5.43
CA PRO A 46 46.13 -31.02 -5.57
C PRO A 46 44.85 -31.05 -4.71
N SER A 47 43.98 -32.02 -5.03
CA SER A 47 42.75 -32.40 -4.33
C SER A 47 42.99 -32.86 -2.89
N SER A 48 42.30 -32.25 -1.93
CA SER A 48 42.05 -32.84 -0.61
C SER A 48 40.58 -32.68 -0.27
N GLY A 49 39.92 -33.82 -0.10
CA GLY A 49 38.48 -33.92 0.13
C GLY A 49 38.10 -33.42 1.52
N VAL A 50 37.25 -32.40 1.54
CA VAL A 50 36.44 -32.03 2.70
C VAL A 50 34.98 -32.22 2.25
N PRO A 51 34.13 -32.96 2.99
CA PRO A 51 32.72 -33.06 2.64
C PRO A 51 32.09 -31.67 2.78
N ILE A 52 31.74 -31.08 1.65
CA ILE A 52 30.96 -29.84 1.59
C ILE A 52 29.59 -30.19 2.15
N SER A 53 29.30 -29.66 3.35
CA SER A 53 27.94 -29.52 3.83
C SER A 53 27.16 -28.78 2.76
N THR A 54 26.18 -29.43 2.14
CA THR A 54 25.17 -28.76 1.33
C THR A 54 24.28 -27.97 2.28
N GLY A 55 24.83 -26.87 2.79
CA GLY A 55 24.01 -25.78 3.29
C GLY A 55 23.08 -25.42 2.15
N THR A 56 21.78 -25.58 2.41
CA THR A 56 20.73 -24.96 1.61
C THR A 56 21.15 -23.53 1.36
N VAL A 57 21.52 -23.22 0.11
CA VAL A 57 21.64 -21.84 -0.35
C VAL A 57 20.27 -21.25 -0.10
N ALA A 58 20.17 -20.37 0.89
CA ALA A 58 19.02 -19.48 1.00
C ALA A 58 18.81 -18.89 -0.40
N ALA A 59 17.60 -19.01 -0.93
CA ALA A 59 17.23 -18.33 -2.16
C ALA A 59 17.66 -16.86 -2.05
N PRO A 60 18.15 -16.23 -3.14
CA PRO A 60 18.51 -14.82 -3.11
C PRO A 60 17.23 -13.98 -2.94
N GLY A 61 16.78 -13.82 -1.70
CA GLY A 61 15.75 -12.88 -1.30
C GLY A 61 16.43 -11.68 -0.66
N SER A 62 16.90 -10.72 -1.45
CA SER A 62 17.42 -9.43 -0.95
C SER A 62 17.74 -8.46 -2.09
N GLY A 63 16.71 -8.05 -2.84
CA GLY A 63 16.85 -7.00 -3.85
C GLY A 63 15.72 -5.96 -3.80
N CYS A 64 14.79 -6.07 -2.86
CA CYS A 64 13.59 -5.24 -2.79
C CYS A 64 13.64 -4.42 -1.50
N SER A 65 13.81 -3.10 -1.61
CA SER A 65 13.73 -2.21 -0.44
C SER A 65 12.26 -1.85 -0.20
N PRO A 66 11.66 -2.22 0.95
CA PRO A 66 10.30 -1.78 1.26
C PRO A 66 10.28 -0.27 1.50
N LEU A 67 9.08 0.31 1.52
CA LEU A 67 8.91 1.69 1.97
C LEU A 67 9.30 1.78 3.46
N LEU A 68 10.15 2.74 3.79
CA LEU A 68 10.63 3.00 5.14
C LEU A 68 10.13 4.36 5.64
N ASN A 69 9.93 4.44 6.96
CA ASN A 69 9.70 5.71 7.69
C ASN A 69 8.63 6.62 7.06
N GLY A 70 7.49 6.05 6.66
CA GLY A 70 6.42 6.86 6.07
C GLY A 70 5.53 7.62 7.06
N GLY A 71 5.64 7.31 8.36
CA GLY A 71 5.00 8.10 9.42
C GLY A 71 5.92 9.15 10.07
N PHE A 72 7.11 9.37 9.49
CA PHE A 72 8.05 10.45 9.85
C PHE A 72 8.35 10.66 11.35
N GLU A 73 8.23 9.64 12.20
CA GLU A 73 8.46 9.75 13.65
C GLU A 73 9.92 10.04 14.03
N PHE A 74 10.87 9.76 13.12
CA PHE A 74 12.31 9.80 13.37
C PHE A 74 13.07 10.65 12.35
N ASP A 75 12.53 11.82 11.98
CA ASP A 75 13.07 12.69 10.92
C ASP A 75 12.92 12.02 9.52
N LEU A 76 13.92 12.12 8.63
CA LEU A 76 13.87 11.60 7.25
C LEU A 76 14.73 10.35 6.93
N PRO A 77 15.02 9.37 7.83
CA PRO A 77 15.76 8.18 7.46
C PRO A 77 15.05 7.40 6.34
N GLY A 78 15.82 6.94 5.35
CA GLY A 78 15.31 6.25 4.17
C GLY A 78 14.77 7.19 3.08
N TRP A 79 14.59 8.46 3.38
CA TRP A 79 14.18 9.49 2.43
C TRP A 79 15.35 10.37 2.00
N THR A 80 15.29 10.87 0.78
CA THR A 80 16.27 11.79 0.19
C THR A 80 15.59 13.13 -0.07
N PRO A 81 15.80 14.14 0.79
CA PRO A 81 15.35 15.49 0.52
C PRO A 81 16.26 16.16 -0.53
N PHE A 82 15.69 17.01 -1.35
CA PHE A 82 16.38 17.80 -2.37
C PHE A 82 15.70 19.16 -2.50
N ALA A 83 16.49 20.20 -2.73
CA ALA A 83 16.00 21.48 -3.20
C ALA A 83 16.87 21.94 -4.37
N SER A 84 16.24 22.46 -5.42
CA SER A 84 16.97 23.08 -6.51
C SER A 84 17.64 24.37 -6.01
N PRO A 85 18.89 24.67 -6.39
CA PRO A 85 19.53 25.90 -5.99
C PRO A 85 18.69 27.12 -6.36
N GLY A 86 18.51 28.02 -5.40
CA GLY A 86 17.61 29.17 -5.52
C GLY A 86 18.15 30.43 -4.87
N GLY A 87 17.24 31.37 -4.60
CA GLY A 87 17.50 32.55 -3.79
C GLY A 87 17.69 32.21 -2.30
N SER A 88 17.41 33.16 -1.41
CA SER A 88 17.45 32.94 0.05
C SER A 88 16.12 33.34 0.68
N PRO A 89 15.51 32.49 1.52
CA PRO A 89 15.98 31.16 1.95
C PRO A 89 15.93 30.12 0.80
N GLU A 90 16.78 29.09 0.84
CA GLU A 90 16.65 27.94 -0.08
C GLU A 90 15.49 27.06 0.41
N GLY A 91 14.82 26.38 -0.52
CA GLY A 91 13.82 25.37 -0.18
C GLY A 91 14.41 24.25 0.67
N GLN A 92 13.55 23.59 1.45
CA GLN A 92 13.99 22.54 2.36
C GLN A 92 12.88 21.53 2.65
N VAL A 93 13.29 20.34 3.07
CA VAL A 93 12.36 19.34 3.63
C VAL A 93 12.77 19.05 5.07
N LEU A 94 11.80 19.08 5.96
CA LEU A 94 11.98 18.88 7.39
C LEU A 94 10.81 18.08 7.98
N VAL A 95 10.92 17.64 9.23
CA VAL A 95 9.82 17.01 9.95
C VAL A 95 9.27 17.95 11.03
N GLU A 96 7.97 18.20 10.96
CA GLU A 96 7.23 19.00 11.95
C GLU A 96 6.01 18.22 12.46
N ASN A 97 5.94 18.06 13.79
CA ASN A 97 4.82 17.39 14.46
C ASN A 97 4.50 16.00 13.88
N GLY A 98 5.54 15.22 13.55
CA GLY A 98 5.42 13.86 13.02
C GLY A 98 5.09 13.75 11.54
N ALA A 99 5.13 14.85 10.78
CA ALA A 99 4.86 14.86 9.34
C ALA A 99 6.04 15.46 8.57
N ALA A 100 6.26 15.01 7.34
CA ALA A 100 7.20 15.67 6.44
C ALA A 100 6.59 16.97 5.92
N VAL A 101 7.37 18.05 5.96
CA VAL A 101 7.03 19.37 5.44
C VAL A 101 8.02 19.73 4.35
N LEU A 102 7.50 19.96 3.14
CA LEU A 102 8.24 20.56 2.04
C LEU A 102 7.99 22.06 2.09
N GLU A 103 9.07 22.84 2.20
CA GLU A 103 9.03 24.30 2.14
C GLU A 103 9.70 24.74 0.83
N GLU A 104 8.99 25.55 0.05
CA GLU A 104 9.44 26.04 -1.25
C GLU A 104 10.70 26.89 -1.11
N GLY A 105 10.73 27.82 -0.14
CA GLY A 105 11.77 28.83 -0.07
C GLY A 105 11.87 29.58 -1.39
N ALA A 106 13.07 29.92 -1.85
CA ALA A 106 13.29 30.52 -3.17
C ALA A 106 13.73 29.48 -4.22
N SER A 107 13.43 28.20 -3.98
CA SER A 107 13.79 27.07 -4.85
C SER A 107 12.65 26.78 -5.82
N PHE A 108 12.98 26.54 -7.09
CA PHE A 108 11.98 26.13 -8.08
C PHE A 108 11.32 24.79 -7.73
N LEU A 109 12.11 23.88 -7.17
CA LEU A 109 11.71 22.53 -6.80
C LEU A 109 12.24 22.22 -5.41
N THR A 110 11.35 21.86 -4.50
CA THR A 110 11.65 21.15 -3.26
C THR A 110 11.07 19.75 -3.37
N SER A 111 11.87 18.72 -3.11
CA SER A 111 11.51 17.33 -3.38
C SER A 111 11.87 16.42 -2.21
N LEU A 112 11.02 15.43 -1.96
CA LEU A 112 11.25 14.33 -1.04
C LEU A 112 11.07 13.02 -1.80
N SER A 113 12.10 12.17 -1.82
CA SER A 113 12.07 10.94 -2.60
C SER A 113 12.56 9.71 -1.83
N GLN A 114 12.05 8.54 -2.20
CA GLN A 114 12.54 7.26 -1.70
C GLN A 114 12.47 6.21 -2.82
N SER A 115 13.55 5.44 -2.97
CA SER A 115 13.53 4.24 -3.80
C SER A 115 12.81 3.13 -3.03
N ILE A 116 11.72 2.62 -3.61
CA ILE A 116 10.92 1.54 -3.04
C ILE A 116 10.81 0.39 -4.04
N CYS A 117 10.43 -0.77 -3.55
CA CYS A 117 10.14 -1.93 -4.36
C CYS A 117 8.87 -2.60 -3.84
N LEU A 118 7.95 -2.93 -4.77
CA LEU A 118 6.66 -3.50 -4.45
C LEU A 118 6.72 -5.03 -4.40
N THR A 119 6.16 -5.59 -3.34
CA THR A 119 5.90 -7.03 -3.17
C THR A 119 4.63 -7.45 -3.91
N ASP A 120 4.40 -8.76 -4.04
CA ASP A 120 3.24 -9.30 -4.77
C ASP A 120 1.89 -8.93 -4.14
N ASP A 121 1.86 -8.75 -2.82
CA ASP A 121 0.66 -8.40 -2.06
C ASP A 121 0.32 -6.91 -2.13
N ALA A 122 1.24 -6.02 -2.47
CA ALA A 122 0.97 -4.58 -2.51
C ALA A 122 -0.19 -4.22 -3.47
N ARG A 123 -1.23 -3.56 -2.98
CA ARG A 123 -2.36 -3.08 -3.80
C ARG A 123 -2.47 -1.59 -3.83
N PHE A 124 -2.11 -0.91 -2.76
CA PHE A 124 -2.27 0.53 -2.68
C PHE A 124 -1.02 1.18 -2.09
N LEU A 125 -0.60 2.29 -2.70
CA LEU A 125 0.28 3.26 -2.07
C LEU A 125 -0.59 4.40 -1.57
N ARG A 126 -0.45 4.75 -0.29
CA ARG A 126 -1.23 5.80 0.37
C ARG A 126 -0.34 6.82 1.03
N PHE A 127 -0.86 8.04 1.14
CA PHE A 127 -0.35 9.09 2.01
C PHE A 127 -1.49 10.03 2.39
N ASP A 128 -1.32 10.74 3.50
CA ASP A 128 -2.21 11.82 3.93
C ASP A 128 -1.63 13.16 3.50
N LEU A 129 -2.41 13.98 2.79
CA LEU A 129 -2.07 15.36 2.44
C LEU A 129 -2.46 16.31 3.58
N VAL A 130 -1.74 16.26 4.71
CA VAL A 130 -2.08 16.97 5.97
C VAL A 130 -2.46 18.44 5.76
N GLY A 131 -1.80 19.15 4.84
CA GLY A 131 -2.22 20.48 4.42
C GLY A 131 -1.34 21.08 3.33
N THR A 132 -1.89 22.10 2.67
CA THR A 132 -1.20 22.95 1.68
C THR A 132 -1.37 24.41 2.10
N GLU A 133 -0.27 25.14 2.19
CA GLU A 133 -0.22 26.57 2.43
C GLU A 133 0.44 27.19 1.19
N PHE A 134 -0.37 27.40 0.14
CA PHE A 134 0.05 28.12 -1.07
C PHE A 134 -0.35 29.59 -0.93
N ASP A 135 0.52 30.50 -1.35
CA ASP A 135 0.13 31.89 -1.51
C ASP A 135 -0.51 32.07 -2.90
N LEU A 136 -1.37 33.08 -3.05
CA LEU A 136 -2.08 33.40 -4.30
C LEU A 136 -1.59 34.72 -4.89
N SER A 137 -0.44 35.22 -4.43
CA SER A 137 -0.10 36.64 -4.52
C SER A 137 0.88 37.02 -5.64
N ALA A 138 1.32 36.08 -6.50
CA ALA A 138 2.34 36.37 -7.51
C ALA A 138 2.11 35.77 -8.91
N SER A 139 2.84 36.33 -9.89
CA SER A 139 2.50 36.39 -11.32
C SER A 139 3.37 35.50 -12.23
N LEU A 140 3.72 34.29 -11.79
CA LEU A 140 4.64 33.35 -12.47
C LEU A 140 4.10 31.91 -12.50
N ILE A 141 4.97 30.87 -12.51
CA ILE A 141 4.56 29.46 -12.39
C ILE A 141 3.97 29.31 -10.98
N PRO A 142 2.66 29.04 -10.84
CA PRO A 142 2.02 28.93 -9.54
C PRO A 142 2.55 27.75 -8.75
N ASP A 143 2.45 27.85 -7.42
CA ASP A 143 2.67 26.73 -6.53
C ASP A 143 1.85 25.50 -6.94
N ALA A 144 2.50 24.35 -6.92
CA ALA A 144 1.87 23.06 -7.12
C ALA A 144 2.58 21.98 -6.31
N PHE A 145 1.76 21.11 -5.73
CA PHE A 145 2.23 19.86 -5.14
C PHE A 145 2.03 18.71 -6.13
N GLU A 146 3.01 17.83 -6.25
CA GLU A 146 2.94 16.64 -7.09
C GLU A 146 3.39 15.38 -6.35
N ALA A 147 2.74 14.25 -6.64
CA ALA A 147 3.21 12.93 -6.24
C ALA A 147 3.39 12.04 -7.47
N SER A 148 4.56 11.40 -7.58
CA SER A 148 4.93 10.56 -8.71
C SER A 148 5.44 9.20 -8.28
N LEU A 149 5.18 8.17 -9.10
CA LEU A 149 5.78 6.85 -8.97
C LEU A 149 6.44 6.51 -10.30
N LEU A 150 7.77 6.49 -10.30
CA LEU A 150 8.59 6.48 -11.51
C LEU A 150 9.46 5.22 -11.61
N ASP A 151 9.81 4.81 -12.83
CA ASP A 151 10.82 3.79 -13.06
C ASP A 151 12.25 4.38 -13.03
N ALA A 152 13.26 3.53 -13.26
CA ALA A 152 14.67 3.93 -13.31
C ALA A 152 15.01 4.91 -14.45
N SER A 153 14.11 5.12 -15.41
CA SER A 153 14.22 6.10 -16.50
C SER A 153 13.41 7.37 -16.23
N PHE A 154 12.93 7.56 -14.99
CA PHE A 154 12.07 8.66 -14.55
C PHE A 154 10.76 8.76 -15.35
N GLN A 155 10.27 7.63 -15.86
CA GLN A 155 8.96 7.57 -16.52
C GLN A 155 7.91 7.11 -15.52
N SER A 156 6.71 7.71 -15.57
CA SER A 156 5.60 7.27 -14.73
C SER A 156 5.25 5.82 -15.04
N VAL A 157 5.11 5.01 -13.99
CA VAL A 157 4.63 3.62 -14.09
C VAL A 157 3.13 3.49 -13.83
N VAL A 158 2.44 4.63 -13.67
CA VAL A 158 0.99 4.72 -13.42
C VAL A 158 0.32 5.80 -14.27
N PRO A 159 -0.99 5.72 -14.51
CA PRO A 159 -1.73 6.80 -15.15
C PRO A 159 -1.57 8.13 -14.42
N THR A 160 -1.16 9.16 -15.16
CA THR A 160 -0.90 10.50 -14.62
C THR A 160 -2.17 11.35 -14.57
N TRP A 161 -2.14 12.47 -13.84
CA TRP A 161 -3.31 13.35 -13.70
C TRP A 161 -3.72 14.07 -14.99
N GLY A 162 -2.78 14.23 -15.92
CA GLY A 162 -3.01 14.90 -17.18
C GLY A 162 -2.03 14.49 -18.28
N PRO A 163 -2.37 14.73 -19.56
CA PRO A 163 -1.47 14.44 -20.67
C PRO A 163 -0.12 15.15 -20.52
N GLY A 164 0.98 14.40 -20.59
CA GLY A 164 2.34 14.93 -20.49
C GLY A 164 2.84 15.16 -19.07
N ALA A 165 2.02 14.99 -18.04
CA ALA A 165 2.47 14.95 -16.65
C ALA A 165 3.25 13.67 -16.36
N THR A 166 4.11 13.72 -15.34
CA THR A 166 4.80 12.55 -14.75
C THR A 166 4.21 12.12 -13.41
N SER A 167 3.41 12.97 -12.80
CA SER A 167 2.76 12.76 -11.51
C SER A 167 1.38 12.13 -11.64
N TYR A 168 1.05 11.24 -10.72
CA TYR A 168 -0.29 10.62 -10.64
C TYR A 168 -1.27 11.46 -9.84
N PHE A 169 -0.78 12.38 -9.02
CA PHE A 169 -1.60 13.29 -8.24
C PHE A 169 -0.94 14.65 -8.22
N ASN A 170 -1.76 15.69 -8.41
CA ASN A 170 -1.31 17.07 -8.36
C ASN A 170 -2.33 17.92 -7.58
N VAL A 171 -1.84 18.91 -6.84
CA VAL A 171 -2.66 19.97 -6.24
C VAL A 171 -2.16 21.30 -6.77
N GLN A 172 -3.07 22.08 -7.35
CA GLN A 172 -2.79 23.42 -7.85
C GLN A 172 -2.83 24.45 -6.71
N GLU A 173 -2.23 25.63 -6.93
CA GLU A 173 -2.20 26.79 -6.05
C GLU A 173 -3.59 27.14 -5.43
N ASP A 174 -4.66 27.00 -6.21
CA ASP A 174 -6.04 27.26 -5.76
C ASP A 174 -6.65 26.14 -4.89
N GLY A 175 -5.86 25.11 -4.56
CA GLY A 175 -6.26 23.91 -3.83
C GLY A 175 -6.97 22.86 -4.68
N THR A 176 -7.14 23.08 -5.99
CA THR A 176 -7.75 22.09 -6.88
C THR A 176 -6.89 20.85 -6.95
N GLN A 177 -7.47 19.71 -6.57
CA GLN A 177 -6.82 18.41 -6.67
C GLN A 177 -7.12 17.76 -8.02
N LEU A 178 -6.08 17.31 -8.70
CA LEU A 178 -6.12 16.65 -9.99
C LEU A 178 -5.55 15.23 -9.83
N PRO A 179 -6.40 14.24 -9.51
CA PRO A 179 -5.99 12.83 -9.44
C PRO A 179 -5.98 12.16 -10.83
N GLY A 180 -4.99 11.31 -11.07
CA GLY A 180 -4.98 10.36 -12.19
C GLY A 180 -6.06 9.29 -12.03
N SER A 181 -6.35 8.56 -13.11
CA SER A 181 -7.49 7.63 -13.17
C SER A 181 -7.40 6.41 -12.23
N THR A 182 -6.25 6.18 -11.61
CA THR A 182 -6.00 5.09 -10.63
C THR A 182 -5.91 5.61 -9.21
N VAL A 183 -6.19 6.89 -9.00
CA VAL A 183 -6.08 7.57 -7.72
C VAL A 183 -7.47 7.85 -7.18
N THR A 184 -7.69 7.49 -5.92
CA THR A 184 -8.88 7.88 -5.15
C THR A 184 -8.47 8.80 -4.02
N VAL A 185 -9.21 9.89 -3.84
CA VAL A 185 -9.05 10.80 -2.69
C VAL A 185 -10.25 10.65 -1.77
N ALA A 186 -10.00 10.29 -0.51
CA ALA A 186 -11.03 10.15 0.52
C ALA A 186 -10.65 10.99 1.74
N GLY A 187 -11.37 12.10 1.95
CA GLY A 187 -10.97 13.08 2.95
C GLY A 187 -9.59 13.63 2.61
N ASN A 188 -8.61 13.32 3.45
CA ASN A 188 -7.23 13.77 3.28
C ASN A 188 -6.27 12.70 2.76
N THR A 189 -6.75 11.47 2.61
CA THR A 189 -5.94 10.33 2.18
C THR A 189 -6.00 10.19 0.67
N VAL A 190 -4.83 10.18 0.04
CA VAL A 190 -4.64 9.89 -1.38
C VAL A 190 -4.24 8.44 -1.52
N SER A 191 -4.99 7.66 -2.31
CA SER A 191 -4.74 6.24 -2.54
C SER A 191 -4.51 5.95 -4.02
N LEU A 192 -3.32 5.46 -4.36
CA LEU A 192 -2.96 5.00 -5.70
C LEU A 192 -3.12 3.48 -5.81
N ASP A 193 -3.92 2.99 -6.75
CA ASP A 193 -4.03 1.56 -7.09
C ASP A 193 -2.78 1.07 -7.85
N LEU A 194 -2.15 0.03 -7.32
CA LEU A 194 -0.91 -0.58 -7.82
C LEU A 194 -1.13 -1.83 -8.68
N THR A 195 -2.38 -2.20 -9.02
CA THR A 195 -2.71 -3.45 -9.72
C THR A 195 -1.97 -3.65 -11.05
N GLY A 196 -1.56 -2.57 -11.72
CA GLY A 196 -0.78 -2.61 -12.97
C GLY A 196 0.72 -2.32 -12.84
N VAL A 197 1.23 -2.09 -11.63
CA VAL A 197 2.61 -1.63 -11.42
C VAL A 197 3.58 -2.83 -11.36
N PRO A 198 4.76 -2.74 -11.99
CA PRO A 198 5.79 -3.78 -11.91
C PRO A 198 6.19 -4.15 -10.47
N ARG A 199 6.35 -5.45 -10.23
CA ARG A 199 6.73 -6.03 -8.93
C ARG A 199 8.21 -6.37 -8.90
N PHE A 200 8.81 -6.35 -7.71
CA PHE A 200 10.21 -6.70 -7.50
C PHE A 200 11.20 -5.90 -8.35
N THR A 201 10.85 -4.66 -8.69
CA THR A 201 11.70 -3.70 -9.40
C THR A 201 11.81 -2.42 -8.58
N ASP A 202 12.95 -1.75 -8.66
CA ASP A 202 13.13 -0.44 -8.04
C ASP A 202 12.24 0.59 -8.73
N LEU A 203 11.44 1.27 -7.91
CA LEU A 203 10.62 2.42 -8.27
C LEU A 203 11.08 3.63 -7.45
N LEU A 204 10.93 4.82 -8.01
CA LEU A 204 11.18 6.06 -7.29
C LEU A 204 9.82 6.69 -6.94
N LEU A 205 9.51 6.74 -5.66
CA LEU A 205 8.41 7.56 -5.13
C LEU A 205 8.95 8.98 -4.91
N THR A 206 8.31 9.99 -5.49
CA THR A 206 8.64 11.40 -5.27
C THR A 206 7.42 12.19 -4.83
N PHE A 207 7.67 13.15 -3.95
CA PHE A 207 6.78 14.22 -3.57
C PHE A 207 7.50 15.53 -3.89
N ASP A 208 6.89 16.34 -4.72
CA ASP A 208 7.51 17.54 -5.28
C ASP A 208 6.63 18.75 -4.97
N LEU A 209 7.23 19.80 -4.42
CA LEU A 209 6.67 21.13 -4.33
C LEU A 209 7.37 21.99 -5.38
N ILE A 210 6.60 22.48 -6.34
CA ILE A 210 7.06 23.26 -7.48
C ILE A 210 6.42 24.63 -7.42
N GLY A 211 7.23 25.67 -7.45
CA GLY A 211 6.79 27.06 -7.49
C GLY A 211 7.92 27.90 -8.06
N ALA A 212 7.62 28.94 -8.84
CA ALA A 212 8.66 29.79 -9.43
C ALA A 212 8.31 31.27 -9.35
N ASP A 213 7.54 31.63 -8.35
CA ASP A 213 7.11 33.00 -8.18
C ASP A 213 8.04 33.76 -7.22
N THR A 214 7.54 34.86 -6.66
CA THR A 214 8.35 35.77 -5.86
C THR A 214 8.16 35.60 -4.37
N ASP A 215 7.18 34.82 -3.96
CA ASP A 215 7.04 34.45 -2.57
C ASP A 215 7.87 33.19 -2.30
N THR A 216 7.96 32.86 -1.02
CA THR A 216 8.87 31.81 -0.53
C THR A 216 8.23 31.00 0.59
N LEU A 217 6.91 31.12 0.71
CA LEU A 217 6.14 30.62 1.84
C LEU A 217 5.28 29.42 1.47
N GLY A 218 5.33 28.95 0.22
CA GLY A 218 4.71 27.71 -0.19
C GLY A 218 5.13 26.55 0.71
N ARG A 219 4.15 25.86 1.32
CA ARG A 219 4.39 24.70 2.18
C ARG A 219 3.41 23.58 1.91
N VAL A 220 3.92 22.36 1.91
CA VAL A 220 3.09 21.15 1.85
C VAL A 220 3.48 20.21 2.97
N ARG A 221 2.49 19.68 3.67
CA ARG A 221 2.69 18.72 4.74
C ARG A 221 2.05 17.39 4.39
N ILE A 222 2.85 16.32 4.44
CA ILE A 222 2.42 14.94 4.16
C ILE A 222 2.76 14.02 5.33
N ASP A 223 1.95 13.00 5.54
CA ASP A 223 2.14 12.01 6.59
C ASP A 223 1.57 10.64 6.16
N ASN A 224 1.78 9.61 6.97
CA ASN A 224 1.23 8.26 6.80
C ASN A 224 1.44 7.72 5.38
N VAL A 225 2.68 7.78 4.88
CA VAL A 225 3.02 7.16 3.60
C VAL A 225 3.19 5.65 3.80
N TYR A 226 2.38 4.82 3.15
CA TYR A 226 2.52 3.37 3.29
C TYR A 226 2.02 2.61 2.07
N VAL A 227 2.51 1.39 1.93
CA VAL A 227 2.02 0.42 0.96
C VAL A 227 1.30 -0.68 1.73
N ASP A 228 0.08 -1.01 1.32
CA ASP A 228 -0.64 -2.17 1.87
C ASP A 228 -1.29 -3.01 0.77
N SER A 229 -1.83 -4.16 1.15
CA SER A 229 -2.51 -5.09 0.25
C SER A 229 -3.96 -4.76 -0.05
N GLY A 230 -4.50 -3.64 0.47
CA GLY A 230 -5.91 -3.33 0.40
C GLY A 230 -6.80 -4.30 1.18
N ASP A 231 -6.21 -5.27 1.86
CA ASP A 231 -6.95 -6.21 2.68
C ASP A 231 -7.39 -5.48 3.96
N PRO A 232 -8.70 -5.39 4.24
CA PRO A 232 -9.18 -4.72 5.44
C PRO A 232 -8.81 -5.47 6.75
N GLY A 233 -8.29 -6.68 6.64
CA GLY A 233 -7.92 -7.53 7.77
C GLY A 233 -6.43 -7.86 7.84
N VAL A 234 -5.92 -7.94 9.06
CA VAL A 234 -4.55 -8.37 9.36
C VAL A 234 -4.57 -9.84 9.79
N SER A 235 -3.82 -10.69 9.07
CA SER A 235 -3.61 -12.09 9.46
C SER A 235 -2.87 -12.19 10.80
N TYR A 236 -3.26 -13.15 11.64
CA TYR A 236 -2.55 -13.47 12.87
C TYR A 236 -2.84 -14.93 13.28
N CYS A 237 -2.15 -15.41 14.32
CA CYS A 237 -2.30 -16.78 14.84
C CYS A 237 -2.11 -17.86 13.76
N GLU A 238 -1.07 -17.68 12.94
CA GLU A 238 -0.74 -18.60 11.86
C GLU A 238 -0.24 -19.96 12.37
N GLY A 239 -0.04 -20.89 11.44
CA GLY A 239 0.35 -22.27 11.61
C GLY A 239 1.80 -22.44 12.08
N LEU A 240 2.17 -21.78 13.16
CA LEU A 240 3.44 -21.92 13.87
C LEU A 240 3.18 -22.56 15.22
N ASN A 241 4.02 -23.52 15.62
CA ASN A 241 3.83 -24.31 16.84
C ASN A 241 2.46 -24.97 16.87
N CYS A 242 2.09 -25.60 15.77
CA CYS A 242 0.87 -26.34 15.61
C CYS A 242 0.86 -27.64 16.44
N PRO A 243 -0.33 -28.16 16.78
CA PRO A 243 -0.44 -29.44 17.47
C PRO A 243 0.30 -30.55 16.70
N CYS A 244 0.95 -31.49 17.37
CA CYS A 244 1.62 -32.62 16.70
C CYS A 244 2.65 -32.30 15.59
N GLY A 245 3.10 -31.04 15.45
CA GLY A 245 4.13 -30.62 14.50
C GLY A 245 3.63 -30.40 13.07
N ASN A 246 2.33 -30.19 12.85
CA ASN A 246 1.73 -29.94 11.53
C ASN A 246 1.78 -28.44 11.14
N ASP A 247 2.95 -27.81 11.25
CA ASP A 247 3.17 -26.38 10.99
C ASP A 247 2.95 -26.00 9.50
N SER A 248 2.35 -24.84 9.27
CA SER A 248 2.22 -24.18 7.96
C SER A 248 2.28 -22.64 8.12
N PRO A 249 3.49 -22.03 8.00
CA PRO A 249 3.64 -20.58 8.09
C PRO A 249 2.78 -19.82 7.06
N GLY A 250 2.20 -18.67 7.41
CA GLY A 250 1.36 -17.87 6.52
C GLY A 250 -0.10 -18.34 6.38
N THR A 251 -0.47 -19.48 6.98
CA THR A 251 -1.84 -20.04 6.93
C THR A 251 -2.23 -20.62 8.30
N GLY A 252 -3.30 -21.41 8.41
CA GLY A 252 -3.58 -22.25 9.58
C GLY A 252 -2.68 -23.49 9.66
N CYS A 253 -2.86 -24.38 10.64
CA CYS A 253 -2.09 -25.63 10.69
C CYS A 253 -2.44 -26.57 9.53
N LEU A 254 -1.49 -27.40 9.09
CA LEU A 254 -1.71 -28.32 7.98
C LEU A 254 -2.90 -29.23 8.26
N ASN A 255 -3.72 -29.47 7.25
CA ASN A 255 -4.82 -30.42 7.28
C ASN A 255 -4.50 -31.67 6.45
N THR A 256 -5.50 -32.54 6.26
CA THR A 256 -5.36 -33.78 5.48
C THR A 256 -4.92 -33.63 4.03
N LEU A 257 -5.07 -32.45 3.43
CA LEU A 257 -4.59 -32.15 2.08
C LEU A 257 -3.10 -31.79 2.04
N GLY A 258 -2.45 -31.66 3.20
CA GLY A 258 -1.08 -31.17 3.31
C GLY A 258 -0.97 -29.66 3.10
N THR A 259 -2.08 -28.92 3.23
CA THR A 259 -2.14 -27.45 3.18
C THR A 259 -2.70 -26.91 4.48
N GLY A 260 -2.32 -25.70 4.87
CA GLY A 260 -2.99 -24.97 5.94
C GLY A 260 -4.14 -24.13 5.38
N GLY A 261 -5.23 -24.01 6.14
CA GLY A 261 -6.36 -23.18 5.74
C GLY A 261 -6.00 -21.70 5.81
N LEU A 262 -6.13 -20.96 4.72
CA LEU A 262 -5.92 -19.52 4.67
C LEU A 262 -7.27 -18.79 4.74
N LEU A 263 -7.37 -17.79 5.59
CA LEU A 263 -8.43 -16.78 5.64
C LEU A 263 -7.81 -15.42 5.31
N ALA A 264 -8.25 -14.85 4.20
CA ALA A 264 -7.92 -13.51 3.74
C ALA A 264 -9.19 -12.67 3.63
N SER A 265 -9.04 -11.36 3.42
CA SER A 265 -10.16 -10.44 3.24
C SER A 265 -9.95 -9.51 2.07
N SER A 266 -11.04 -9.07 1.44
CA SER A 266 -11.06 -7.98 0.46
C SER A 266 -12.29 -7.10 0.67
N GLY A 267 -12.45 -6.05 -0.14
CA GLY A 267 -13.46 -5.01 0.06
C GLY A 267 -12.95 -3.92 0.99
N SER A 268 -13.78 -3.42 1.90
CA SER A 268 -13.39 -2.42 2.89
C SER A 268 -13.74 -2.85 4.31
N ALA A 269 -13.20 -2.12 5.29
CA ALA A 269 -13.63 -2.22 6.69
C ALA A 269 -14.79 -1.26 7.00
N SER A 270 -15.49 -0.72 6.00
CA SER A 270 -16.59 0.23 6.21
C SER A 270 -17.85 -0.49 6.69
N VAL A 271 -18.38 -0.05 7.84
CA VAL A 271 -19.69 -0.51 8.33
C VAL A 271 -20.84 -0.01 7.46
N ALA A 272 -20.68 1.13 6.80
CA ALA A 272 -21.71 1.71 5.95
C ALA A 272 -21.77 1.01 4.58
N ALA A 273 -20.62 0.60 4.03
CA ALA A 273 -20.54 -0.11 2.77
C ALA A 273 -20.98 -1.58 2.90
N ASP A 274 -20.72 -2.23 4.04
CA ASP A 274 -20.94 -3.67 4.28
C ASP A 274 -20.42 -4.53 3.12
N ASP A 275 -19.23 -4.19 2.62
CA ASP A 275 -18.62 -4.81 1.45
C ASP A 275 -17.41 -5.70 1.79
N LEU A 276 -17.15 -5.94 3.08
CA LEU A 276 -16.14 -6.88 3.54
C LEU A 276 -16.43 -8.29 3.00
N VAL A 277 -15.47 -8.84 2.26
CA VAL A 277 -15.49 -10.21 1.75
C VAL A 277 -14.38 -11.01 2.41
N LEU A 278 -14.72 -12.13 3.02
CA LEU A 278 -13.77 -13.11 3.54
C LEU A 278 -13.57 -14.22 2.51
N SER A 279 -12.32 -14.46 2.12
CA SER A 279 -11.94 -15.52 1.20
C SER A 279 -11.14 -16.58 1.94
N VAL A 280 -11.57 -17.83 1.81
CA VAL A 280 -10.94 -18.99 2.45
C VAL A 280 -10.41 -19.90 1.36
N SER A 281 -9.20 -20.44 1.54
CA SER A 281 -8.61 -21.43 0.64
C SER A 281 -7.80 -22.48 1.41
N GLY A 282 -7.45 -23.57 0.74
CA GLY A 282 -6.59 -24.61 1.30
C GLY A 282 -7.23 -25.43 2.43
N ILE A 283 -8.56 -25.35 2.60
CA ILE A 283 -9.32 -26.19 3.53
C ILE A 283 -9.83 -27.45 2.84
N THR A 284 -10.24 -28.47 3.61
CA THR A 284 -10.87 -29.66 3.02
C THR A 284 -12.24 -29.31 2.41
N PRO A 285 -12.71 -30.01 1.36
CA PRO A 285 -14.00 -29.75 0.71
C PRO A 285 -15.16 -30.27 1.57
N THR A 286 -15.37 -29.66 2.73
CA THR A 286 -16.32 -30.06 3.77
C THR A 286 -17.10 -28.86 4.32
N PHE A 287 -17.94 -29.09 5.33
CA PHE A 287 -18.58 -28.00 6.07
C PHE A 287 -17.53 -27.18 6.83
N ALA A 288 -17.66 -25.88 6.68
CA ALA A 288 -16.89 -24.85 7.35
C ALA A 288 -17.84 -23.92 8.12
N LEU A 289 -17.36 -23.43 9.25
CA LEU A 289 -18.09 -22.58 10.17
C LEU A 289 -17.29 -21.30 10.40
N LEU A 290 -17.85 -20.17 9.96
CA LEU A 290 -17.34 -18.86 10.33
C LEU A 290 -17.63 -18.61 11.80
N ILE A 291 -16.56 -18.38 12.57
CA ILE A 291 -16.61 -17.94 13.95
C ILE A 291 -16.07 -16.52 14.09
N VAL A 292 -16.67 -15.76 15.00
CA VAL A 292 -16.35 -14.36 15.25
C VAL A 292 -16.21 -14.11 16.75
N GLY A 293 -15.23 -13.30 17.14
CA GLY A 293 -14.98 -12.91 18.54
C GLY A 293 -14.48 -11.47 18.66
N ALA A 294 -14.46 -10.96 19.89
CA ALA A 294 -14.09 -9.56 20.17
C ALA A 294 -12.69 -9.42 20.81
N ALA A 295 -11.93 -10.51 20.94
CA ALA A 295 -10.54 -10.47 21.37
C ALA A 295 -9.72 -11.58 20.70
N GLU A 296 -8.43 -11.32 20.49
CA GLU A 296 -7.47 -12.33 20.02
C GLU A 296 -7.10 -13.32 21.12
N THR A 297 -6.82 -14.55 20.70
CA THR A 297 -6.08 -15.55 21.46
C THR A 297 -5.28 -16.39 20.47
N CYS A 298 -4.45 -17.32 20.93
CA CYS A 298 -3.78 -18.21 19.99
C CYS A 298 -3.38 -19.53 20.66
N VAL A 299 -4.39 -20.38 20.86
CA VAL A 299 -4.28 -21.61 21.64
C VAL A 299 -4.48 -22.83 20.77
N GLN A 300 -3.71 -23.88 21.00
CA GLN A 300 -3.86 -25.16 20.30
C GLN A 300 -5.21 -25.80 20.64
N VAL A 301 -6.02 -26.07 19.61
CA VAL A 301 -7.33 -26.72 19.72
C VAL A 301 -7.55 -27.57 18.46
N GLY A 302 -7.90 -28.84 18.65
CA GLY A 302 -8.05 -29.76 17.52
C GLY A 302 -6.72 -30.03 16.83
N ASP A 303 -6.74 -30.10 15.50
CA ASP A 303 -5.53 -30.19 14.67
C ASP A 303 -4.92 -28.81 14.36
N GLY A 304 -5.51 -27.74 14.92
CA GLY A 304 -5.16 -26.36 14.62
C GLY A 304 -5.00 -25.46 15.84
N ARG A 305 -5.21 -24.17 15.63
CA ARG A 305 -5.11 -23.13 16.67
C ARG A 305 -6.36 -22.26 16.64
N LEU A 306 -7.05 -22.13 17.77
CA LEU A 306 -8.14 -21.18 17.93
C LEU A 306 -7.54 -19.79 18.11
N ALA A 307 -7.90 -18.87 17.21
CA ALA A 307 -7.33 -17.53 17.12
C ALA A 307 -8.17 -16.46 17.85
N LEU A 308 -9.38 -16.78 18.26
CA LEU A 308 -10.29 -15.79 18.84
C LEU A 308 -10.89 -16.22 20.17
N SER A 309 -11.23 -15.23 20.97
CA SER A 309 -11.86 -15.39 22.27
C SER A 309 -13.06 -14.44 22.40
N PRO A 310 -13.93 -14.64 23.39
CA PRO A 310 -15.10 -13.81 23.60
C PRO A 310 -14.83 -12.30 23.67
N GLY A 311 -13.72 -11.90 24.31
CA GLY A 311 -13.55 -10.53 24.80
C GLY A 311 -14.32 -10.27 26.10
N ILE A 312 -13.88 -9.27 26.87
CA ILE A 312 -14.53 -8.92 28.14
C ILE A 312 -15.85 -8.20 27.86
N GLY A 313 -16.93 -8.66 28.46
CA GLY A 313 -18.25 -8.01 28.34
C GLY A 313 -18.99 -8.28 27.03
N GLN A 314 -18.53 -9.25 26.23
CA GLN A 314 -19.06 -9.59 24.91
C GLN A 314 -19.74 -10.97 24.91
N PRO A 315 -20.66 -11.26 23.98
CA PRO A 315 -21.57 -12.42 24.06
C PRO A 315 -20.91 -13.80 23.85
N GLY A 316 -19.59 -13.87 23.67
CA GLY A 316 -18.88 -15.12 23.41
C GLY A 316 -18.23 -15.16 22.04
N VAL A 317 -17.63 -16.32 21.73
CA VAL A 317 -17.32 -16.67 20.34
C VAL A 317 -18.62 -17.05 19.64
N MET A 318 -18.99 -16.28 18.62
CA MET A 318 -20.22 -16.44 17.88
C MET A 318 -20.02 -17.33 16.66
N ARG A 319 -21.06 -18.08 16.31
CA ARG A 319 -21.11 -18.95 15.13
C ARG A 319 -22.00 -18.28 14.09
N ILE A 320 -21.40 -17.70 13.07
CA ILE A 320 -22.11 -16.79 12.15
C ILE A 320 -22.73 -17.54 10.99
N LEU A 321 -21.93 -18.34 10.29
CA LEU A 321 -22.36 -18.98 9.05
C LEU A 321 -21.77 -20.38 8.95
N VAL A 322 -22.60 -21.36 8.60
CA VAL A 322 -22.14 -22.67 8.13
C VAL A 322 -22.26 -22.68 6.61
N SER A 323 -21.16 -23.01 5.93
CA SER A 323 -21.13 -23.17 4.47
C SER A 323 -20.34 -24.42 4.08
N ASN A 324 -20.51 -24.89 2.85
CA ASN A 324 -19.66 -25.93 2.30
C ASN A 324 -18.54 -25.29 1.50
N ALA A 325 -17.31 -25.74 1.74
CA ALA A 325 -16.20 -25.46 0.84
C ALA A 325 -16.46 -26.10 -0.53
N GLN A 326 -16.03 -25.42 -1.58
CA GLN A 326 -16.05 -25.93 -2.95
C GLN A 326 -15.13 -27.16 -3.07
N PRO A 327 -15.25 -27.97 -4.14
CA PRO A 327 -14.41 -29.16 -4.32
C PRO A 327 -12.90 -28.90 -4.31
N ASN A 328 -12.47 -27.67 -4.61
CA ASN A 328 -11.08 -27.23 -4.57
C ASN A 328 -10.62 -26.73 -3.18
N GLY A 329 -11.50 -26.73 -2.18
CA GLY A 329 -11.17 -26.26 -0.83
C GLY A 329 -11.34 -24.76 -0.61
N ASP A 330 -12.07 -24.07 -1.51
CA ASP A 330 -12.31 -22.63 -1.39
C ASP A 330 -13.70 -22.29 -0.85
N LEU A 331 -13.82 -21.17 -0.15
CA LEU A 331 -15.08 -20.62 0.33
C LEU A 331 -15.01 -19.09 0.35
N THR A 332 -16.08 -18.43 -0.08
CA THR A 332 -16.23 -16.97 0.00
C THR A 332 -17.42 -16.63 0.88
N ILE A 333 -17.26 -15.64 1.76
CA ILE A 333 -18.29 -15.15 2.68
C ILE A 333 -18.34 -13.63 2.57
N GLY A 334 -19.54 -13.07 2.36
CA GLY A 334 -19.72 -11.65 2.03
C GLY A 334 -19.85 -11.43 0.51
N PRO A 335 -20.10 -10.18 0.06
CA PRO A 335 -20.37 -8.98 0.87
C PRO A 335 -21.71 -9.11 1.64
N GLY A 336 -22.03 -8.14 2.50
CA GLY A 336 -23.21 -8.20 3.38
C GLY A 336 -22.97 -8.97 4.69
N LEU A 337 -21.71 -9.13 5.09
CA LEU A 337 -21.34 -9.93 6.26
C LEU A 337 -21.87 -9.30 7.56
N LEU A 338 -21.87 -7.97 7.67
CA LEU A 338 -22.37 -7.30 8.87
C LEU A 338 -23.87 -7.49 9.01
N GLY A 339 -24.63 -7.41 7.92
CA GLY A 339 -26.06 -7.74 7.92
C GLY A 339 -26.34 -9.17 8.39
N VAL A 340 -25.51 -10.15 8.03
CA VAL A 340 -25.62 -11.53 8.51
C VAL A 340 -25.32 -11.62 10.01
N ILE A 341 -24.30 -10.91 10.50
CA ILE A 341 -23.95 -10.88 11.93
C ILE A 341 -25.08 -10.25 12.74
N ASP A 342 -25.66 -9.15 12.28
CA ASP A 342 -26.79 -8.49 12.93
C ASP A 342 -28.00 -9.45 13.05
N GLN A 343 -28.27 -10.24 12.01
CA GLN A 343 -29.33 -11.25 12.04
C GLN A 343 -29.06 -12.36 13.06
N VAL A 344 -27.82 -12.87 13.11
CA VAL A 344 -27.43 -13.95 14.04
C VAL A 344 -27.44 -13.45 15.49
N THR A 345 -27.01 -12.23 15.72
CA THR A 345 -26.93 -11.63 17.07
C THR A 345 -28.24 -10.99 17.52
N GLY A 346 -29.18 -10.73 16.60
CA GLY A 346 -30.43 -10.03 16.86
C GLY A 346 -30.24 -8.56 17.22
N THR A 347 -29.07 -7.98 16.95
CA THR A 347 -28.71 -6.62 17.32
C THR A 347 -28.25 -5.87 16.07
N PRO A 348 -29.02 -4.91 15.54
CA PRO A 348 -28.58 -4.08 14.42
C PRO A 348 -27.35 -3.25 14.79
N GLY A 349 -26.38 -3.15 13.88
CA GLY A 349 -25.12 -2.44 14.11
C GLY A 349 -24.28 -3.09 15.20
N PHE A 350 -24.32 -4.42 15.32
CA PHE A 350 -23.58 -5.14 16.34
C PHE A 350 -22.06 -4.88 16.24
N ILE A 351 -21.54 -4.83 15.01
CA ILE A 351 -20.21 -4.33 14.70
C ILE A 351 -20.33 -2.83 14.38
N ALA A 352 -19.71 -2.00 15.21
CA ALA A 352 -19.73 -0.54 15.07
C ALA A 352 -18.42 0.00 14.46
N SER A 353 -18.48 1.18 13.85
CA SER A 353 -17.29 1.92 13.44
C SER A 353 -16.38 2.21 14.63
N GLY A 354 -15.07 2.12 14.42
CA GLY A 354 -14.03 2.20 15.44
C GLY A 354 -13.82 0.92 16.25
N SER A 355 -14.65 -0.13 16.06
CA SER A 355 -14.47 -1.42 16.76
C SER A 355 -13.59 -2.39 15.98
N THR A 356 -12.85 -3.22 16.71
CA THR A 356 -12.04 -4.30 16.13
C THR A 356 -12.69 -5.65 16.41
N TRP A 357 -12.83 -6.47 15.37
CA TRP A 357 -13.39 -7.82 15.45
C TRP A 357 -12.46 -8.85 14.80
N TYR A 358 -12.61 -10.08 15.26
CA TYR A 358 -11.74 -11.19 14.92
C TYR A 358 -12.53 -12.30 14.25
N PHE A 359 -12.06 -12.77 13.10
CA PHE A 359 -12.70 -13.78 12.27
C PHE A 359 -11.79 -14.99 12.16
N GLN A 360 -12.38 -16.18 12.13
CA GLN A 360 -11.69 -17.42 11.84
C GLN A 360 -12.68 -18.43 11.25
N VAL A 361 -12.19 -19.36 10.44
CA VAL A 361 -13.02 -20.46 9.93
C VAL A 361 -12.57 -21.77 10.58
N ALA A 362 -13.50 -22.42 11.26
CA ALA A 362 -13.36 -23.80 11.75
C ALA A 362 -13.93 -24.75 10.69
N TYR A 363 -13.19 -25.80 10.32
CA TYR A 363 -13.63 -26.73 9.29
C TYR A 363 -13.32 -28.17 9.68
N ARG A 364 -14.04 -29.10 9.07
CA ARG A 364 -13.83 -30.53 9.33
C ARG A 364 -12.54 -31.00 8.65
N ASP A 365 -11.75 -31.82 9.32
CA ASP A 365 -10.53 -32.42 8.76
C ASP A 365 -10.62 -33.94 8.79
N ALA A 366 -11.47 -34.52 7.95
CA ALA A 366 -11.83 -35.93 8.00
C ALA A 366 -11.44 -36.64 6.69
N PRO A 367 -11.23 -37.97 6.68
CA PRO A 367 -11.44 -38.92 7.79
C PRO A 367 -10.23 -39.17 8.70
N VAL A 368 -9.03 -38.70 8.35
CA VAL A 368 -7.79 -38.95 9.11
C VAL A 368 -6.98 -37.67 9.21
N SER A 369 -7.11 -36.87 10.26
CA SER A 369 -6.34 -35.61 10.40
C SER A 369 -4.95 -35.77 11.01
N PRO A 370 -4.04 -34.79 10.85
CA PRO A 370 -2.67 -34.87 11.36
C PRO A 370 -2.55 -35.20 12.84
N CYS A 371 -3.45 -34.70 13.69
CA CYS A 371 -3.46 -34.99 15.13
C CYS A 371 -4.68 -35.83 15.57
N GLY A 372 -5.42 -36.39 14.62
CA GLY A 372 -6.57 -37.27 14.84
C GLY A 372 -7.81 -36.61 15.45
N GLN A 373 -7.87 -35.27 15.53
CA GLN A 373 -9.01 -34.56 16.13
C GLN A 373 -10.18 -34.32 15.16
N LEU A 374 -9.97 -34.55 13.86
CA LEU A 374 -10.96 -34.44 12.78
C LEU A 374 -11.51 -33.03 12.51
N PHE A 375 -10.84 -31.99 13.01
CA PHE A 375 -11.19 -30.60 12.72
C PHE A 375 -9.97 -29.70 12.89
N ASN A 376 -9.94 -28.63 12.10
CA ASN A 376 -8.84 -27.69 12.06
C ASN A 376 -9.39 -26.26 11.87
N PHE A 377 -8.51 -25.27 11.93
CA PHE A 377 -8.83 -23.86 11.79
C PHE A 377 -7.94 -23.21 10.74
N THR A 378 -8.44 -22.13 10.13
CA THR A 378 -7.59 -21.20 9.36
C THR A 378 -6.68 -20.38 10.29
N ASN A 379 -5.82 -19.52 9.75
CA ASN A 379 -5.32 -18.36 10.49
C ASN A 379 -6.49 -17.49 11.00
N GLY A 380 -6.21 -16.66 12.00
CA GLY A 380 -7.12 -15.60 12.43
C GLY A 380 -6.98 -14.36 11.55
N LEU A 381 -8.08 -13.62 11.41
CA LEU A 381 -8.09 -12.33 10.73
C LEU A 381 -8.65 -11.25 11.67
N ARG A 382 -7.90 -10.15 11.86
CA ARG A 382 -8.29 -9.00 12.69
C ARG A 382 -8.69 -7.85 11.79
N VAL A 383 -9.93 -7.34 11.92
CA VAL A 383 -10.43 -6.21 11.14
C VAL A 383 -10.83 -5.08 12.09
N THR A 384 -10.33 -3.88 11.84
CA THR A 384 -10.78 -2.67 12.54
C THR A 384 -11.73 -1.91 11.63
N PHE A 385 -12.99 -1.82 12.03
CA PHE A 385 -14.05 -1.24 11.22
C PHE A 385 -14.03 0.29 11.28
N ALA A 386 -14.34 0.93 10.16
CA ALA A 386 -14.50 2.36 9.99
C ALA A 386 -15.89 2.68 9.43
N ASN A 387 -16.26 3.95 9.33
CA ASN A 387 -17.49 4.35 8.64
C ASN A 387 -17.27 4.40 7.14
#